data_AF-A0A520J9S7-F1
#
_entry.id   AF-A0A520J9S7-F1
#
_cell.length_a   1.000
_cell.length_b   1.000
_cell.length_c   1.000
_cell.angle_alpha   90.00
_cell.angle_beta   90.00
_cell.angle_gamma   90.00
#
_symmetry.space_group_name_H-M   'P 1'
#
loop_
_entity.id
_entity.type
_entity.pdbx_description
1 polymer ?
#
loop_
_entity_poly.entity_id
_entity_poly.type
_entity_poly.pdbx_seq_one_letter_code
_entity_poly.pdbx_strand_id
1 'polypeptide(L)'
;MKTLTYLFAAAALTTLAAPAVAAPIVSLPGGSVVTLGAFQQTNGPTGIAPGITFSATNNGYVGFDGPWGFGASHDLWEGTSMLGLNNPTGSFTLTFDAAITGFLAEVNWDGGLYDNASITAFDMAGNEIEQIALSDHAMDLEEPGFMGFGNTAAPIKSIRFSNAYIGIRNLAITPAA
;
A
#
# COMPACT_ATOMS: atom_id res chain seq x y z
N MET A 1 -27.45 61.79 -35.00
CA MET A 1 -26.59 61.19 -33.97
C MET A 1 -26.58 59.68 -34.19
N LYS A 2 -25.42 59.08 -34.48
CA LYS A 2 -25.29 57.63 -34.76
C LYS A 2 -24.77 56.95 -33.49
N THR A 3 -25.55 56.01 -32.97
CA THR A 3 -25.19 55.21 -31.78
C THR A 3 -24.32 54.03 -32.22
N LEU A 4 -23.09 53.94 -31.71
CA LEU A 4 -22.18 52.80 -31.92
C LEU A 4 -22.42 51.76 -30.82
N THR A 5 -22.84 50.56 -31.20
CA THR A 5 -22.96 49.40 -30.31
C THR A 5 -21.66 48.61 -30.35
N TYR A 6 -20.93 48.53 -29.23
CA TYR A 6 -19.69 47.75 -29.10
C TYR A 6 -20.02 46.31 -28.66
N LEU A 7 -19.64 45.33 -29.48
CA LEU A 7 -19.63 43.91 -29.11
C LEU A 7 -18.40 43.63 -28.23
N PHE A 8 -18.62 43.23 -26.97
CA PHE A 8 -17.57 42.66 -26.14
C PHE A 8 -17.46 41.16 -26.42
N ALA A 9 -16.36 40.74 -27.06
CA ALA A 9 -16.01 39.33 -27.18
C ALA A 9 -15.39 38.86 -25.86
N ALA A 10 -16.09 37.98 -25.14
CA ALA A 10 -15.55 37.33 -23.95
C ALA A 10 -14.58 36.21 -24.38
N ALA A 11 -13.29 36.41 -24.14
CA ALA A 11 -12.28 35.37 -24.33
C ALA A 11 -12.35 34.38 -23.15
N ALA A 12 -12.76 33.15 -23.42
CA ALA A 12 -12.73 32.07 -22.44
C ALA A 12 -11.29 31.58 -22.28
N LEU A 13 -10.68 31.83 -21.11
CA LEU A 13 -9.40 31.22 -20.73
C LEU A 13 -9.65 29.74 -20.40
N THR A 14 -9.24 28.84 -21.28
CA THR A 14 -9.15 27.41 -20.99
C THR A 14 -7.78 27.13 -20.36
N THR A 15 -7.72 27.08 -19.03
CA THR A 15 -6.54 26.56 -18.33
C THR A 15 -6.51 25.04 -18.49
N LEU A 16 -5.56 24.54 -19.28
CA LEU A 16 -5.25 23.11 -19.31
C LEU A 16 -4.63 22.73 -17.96
N ALA A 17 -5.34 21.94 -17.17
CA ALA A 17 -4.80 21.39 -15.93
C ALA A 17 -3.65 20.44 -16.27
N ALA A 18 -2.48 20.67 -15.69
CA ALA A 18 -1.39 19.72 -15.77
C ALA A 18 -1.76 18.45 -14.97
N PRO A 19 -1.35 17.26 -15.43
CA PRO A 19 -1.52 16.05 -14.64
C PRO A 19 -0.71 16.20 -13.34
N ALA A 20 -1.39 16.13 -12.20
CA ALA A 20 -0.74 16.08 -10.91
C ALA A 20 -0.11 14.68 -10.75
N VAL A 21 1.21 14.60 -10.85
CA VAL A 21 1.96 13.40 -10.47
C VAL A 21 2.22 13.52 -8.97
N ALA A 22 1.51 12.73 -8.16
CA ALA A 22 1.73 12.69 -6.72
C ALA A 22 3.14 12.16 -6.44
N ALA A 23 3.94 12.91 -5.68
CA ALA A 23 5.25 12.45 -5.24
C ALA A 23 5.10 11.23 -4.31
N PRO A 24 5.99 10.24 -4.38
CA PRO A 24 5.95 9.09 -3.47
C PRO A 24 6.06 9.55 -2.00
N ILE A 25 5.19 9.02 -1.15
CA ILE A 25 5.15 9.32 0.28
C ILE A 25 6.24 8.47 0.95
N VAL A 26 7.39 9.07 1.25
CA VAL A 26 8.51 8.38 1.93
C VAL A 26 8.43 8.44 3.46
N SER A 27 7.44 9.14 4.00
CA SER A 27 7.22 9.29 5.43
C SER A 27 5.76 9.56 5.70
N LEU A 28 5.22 9.03 6.80
CA LEU A 28 3.84 9.27 7.22
C LEU A 28 3.86 10.28 8.39
N PRO A 29 3.59 11.59 8.17
CA PRO A 29 3.63 12.58 9.25
C PRO A 29 2.64 12.24 10.35
N GLY A 30 3.11 12.22 11.60
CA GLY A 30 2.30 11.79 12.75
C GLY A 30 2.08 10.29 12.86
N GLY A 31 2.67 9.50 11.95
CA GLY A 31 2.63 8.04 12.01
C GLY A 31 3.55 7.47 13.09
N SER A 32 3.13 6.37 13.71
CA SER A 32 3.95 5.56 14.59
C SER A 32 4.48 4.33 13.87
N VAL A 33 5.76 4.01 14.08
CA VAL A 33 6.37 2.79 13.54
C VAL A 33 5.81 1.58 14.29
N VAL A 34 5.42 0.55 13.53
CA VAL A 34 4.96 -0.73 14.05
C VAL A 34 6.15 -1.67 14.18
N THR A 35 6.46 -2.08 15.41
CA THR A 35 7.47 -3.13 15.66
C THR A 35 6.82 -4.49 15.52
N LEU A 36 7.40 -5.35 14.70
CA LEU A 36 6.91 -6.73 14.52
C LEU A 36 7.40 -7.64 15.64
N GLY A 37 6.56 -8.62 16.00
CA GLY A 37 6.92 -9.70 16.92
C GLY A 37 7.89 -10.72 16.32
N ALA A 38 8.15 -11.78 17.07
CA ALA A 38 9.00 -12.89 16.65
C ALA A 38 8.45 -13.62 15.40
N PHE A 39 9.35 -14.30 14.69
CA PHE A 39 8.98 -15.06 13.50
C PHE A 39 7.89 -16.11 13.77
N GLN A 40 6.88 -16.12 12.91
CA GLN A 40 5.84 -17.13 12.84
C GLN A 40 5.38 -17.33 11.39
N GLN A 41 5.31 -18.58 10.95
CA GLN A 41 4.56 -18.95 9.74
C GLN A 41 3.11 -19.23 10.12
N THR A 42 2.16 -18.59 9.45
CA THR A 42 0.73 -18.67 9.78
C THR A 42 -0.16 -18.31 8.60
N ASN A 43 -1.32 -18.98 8.53
CA ASN A 43 -2.44 -18.57 7.68
C ASN A 43 -3.58 -18.01 8.56
N GLY A 44 -3.51 -18.19 9.88
CA GLY A 44 -4.56 -17.77 10.81
C GLY A 44 -4.35 -16.34 11.32
N PRO A 45 -5.41 -15.73 11.89
CA PRO A 45 -5.31 -14.48 12.62
C PRO A 45 -4.20 -14.53 13.68
N THR A 46 -3.26 -13.61 13.59
CA THR A 46 -2.08 -13.51 14.46
C THR A 46 -1.88 -12.05 14.84
N GLY A 47 -1.87 -11.75 16.14
CA GLY A 47 -1.57 -10.40 16.61
C GLY A 47 -0.10 -10.05 16.38
N ILE A 48 0.18 -8.98 15.65
CA ILE A 48 1.56 -8.57 15.29
C ILE A 48 2.05 -7.35 16.06
N ALA A 49 1.12 -6.55 16.57
CA ALA A 49 1.33 -5.38 17.42
C ALA A 49 0.01 -5.07 18.15
N PRO A 50 0.00 -4.23 19.19
CA PRO A 50 -1.23 -3.82 19.86
C PRO A 50 -2.26 -3.27 18.86
N GLY A 51 -3.43 -3.91 18.79
CA GLY A 51 -4.52 -3.51 17.90
C GLY A 51 -4.31 -3.84 16.42
N ILE A 52 -3.31 -4.65 16.05
CA ILE A 52 -3.06 -5.04 14.66
C ILE A 52 -3.01 -6.56 14.54
N THR A 53 -3.89 -7.10 13.69
CA THR A 53 -3.98 -8.53 13.38
C THR A 53 -3.57 -8.79 11.94
N PHE A 54 -2.65 -9.71 11.73
CA PHE A 54 -2.31 -10.28 10.44
C PHE A 54 -3.13 -11.55 10.18
N SER A 55 -3.59 -11.75 8.96
CA SER A 55 -4.10 -13.06 8.49
C SER A 55 -3.70 -13.28 7.03
N ALA A 56 -3.60 -14.53 6.58
CA ALA A 56 -3.24 -14.84 5.21
C ALA A 56 -4.04 -16.04 4.68
N THR A 57 -4.38 -16.04 3.40
CA THR A 57 -5.12 -17.17 2.81
C THR A 57 -4.22 -18.38 2.53
N ASN A 58 -2.91 -18.14 2.38
CA ASN A 58 -1.85 -19.13 2.14
C ASN A 58 -0.63 -18.77 3.00
N ASN A 59 0.49 -19.48 2.82
CA ASN A 59 1.78 -19.37 3.54
C ASN A 59 2.17 -17.93 3.96
N GLY A 60 1.60 -17.45 5.06
CA GLY A 60 1.86 -16.12 5.60
C GLY A 60 3.03 -16.15 6.57
N TYR A 61 3.84 -15.11 6.53
CA TYR A 61 5.03 -14.96 7.37
C TYR A 61 4.87 -13.68 8.18
N VAL A 62 5.07 -13.79 9.48
CA VAL A 62 5.09 -12.68 10.43
C VAL A 62 6.47 -12.64 11.05
N GLY A 63 7.11 -11.48 11.11
CA GLY A 63 8.38 -11.30 11.83
C GLY A 63 9.57 -12.03 11.21
N PHE A 64 9.52 -12.44 9.94
CA PHE A 64 10.64 -13.13 9.29
C PHE A 64 11.76 -12.14 9.01
N ASP A 65 12.98 -12.46 9.45
CA ASP A 65 14.19 -11.65 9.32
C ASP A 65 15.32 -12.38 8.58
N GLY A 66 15.05 -13.61 8.11
CA GLY A 66 15.98 -14.40 7.33
C GLY A 66 16.08 -13.93 5.87
N PRO A 67 16.93 -14.59 5.07
CA PRO A 67 17.07 -14.31 3.65
C PRO A 67 15.76 -14.54 2.89
N TRP A 68 15.21 -13.50 2.25
CA TRP A 68 14.07 -13.60 1.35
C TRP A 68 14.32 -12.82 0.06
N GLY A 69 14.18 -13.48 -1.08
CA GLY A 69 14.35 -12.86 -2.40
C GLY A 69 13.05 -12.82 -3.19
N PHE A 70 12.96 -11.84 -4.09
CA PHE A 70 11.87 -11.65 -5.03
C PHE A 70 12.50 -11.66 -6.45
N GLY A 71 12.23 -12.68 -7.29
CA GLY A 71 12.70 -12.75 -8.68
C GLY A 71 14.22 -12.71 -8.94
N ALA A 72 14.59 -12.56 -10.22
CA ALA A 72 15.98 -12.75 -10.70
C ALA A 72 16.93 -11.55 -10.48
N SER A 73 16.43 -10.39 -10.05
CA SER A 73 17.27 -9.20 -9.83
C SER A 73 16.98 -8.40 -8.54
N HIS A 74 15.99 -8.73 -7.69
CA HIS A 74 15.38 -7.72 -6.80
C HIS A 74 15.50 -8.00 -5.29
N ASP A 75 16.74 -7.77 -4.84
CA ASP A 75 17.25 -7.58 -3.48
C ASP A 75 16.79 -8.54 -2.38
N LEU A 76 17.78 -9.23 -1.83
CA LEU A 76 17.64 -10.03 -0.64
C LEU A 76 17.23 -9.14 0.54
N TRP A 77 16.01 -9.32 1.02
CA TRP A 77 15.61 -8.82 2.32
C TRP A 77 16.16 -9.76 3.39
N GLU A 78 17.00 -9.20 4.27
CA GLU A 78 17.52 -9.88 5.46
C GLU A 78 17.70 -8.88 6.61
N GLY A 79 17.71 -9.38 7.85
CA GLY A 79 17.98 -8.62 9.07
C GLY A 79 16.80 -7.80 9.59
N THR A 80 16.04 -7.14 8.71
CA THR A 80 14.82 -6.41 9.09
C THR A 80 13.62 -7.34 9.04
N SER A 81 12.94 -7.52 10.18
CA SER A 81 11.71 -8.31 10.27
C SER A 81 10.64 -7.80 9.30
N MET A 82 9.95 -8.72 8.65
CA MET A 82 8.88 -8.42 7.69
C MET A 82 7.61 -9.24 7.90
N LEU A 83 6.54 -8.78 7.26
CA LEU A 83 5.33 -9.56 7.00
C LEU A 83 5.32 -9.97 5.54
N GLY A 84 4.75 -11.12 5.19
CA GLY A 84 4.65 -11.47 3.79
C GLY A 84 3.75 -12.64 3.46
N LEU A 85 3.48 -12.79 2.18
CA LEU A 85 2.84 -13.95 1.57
C LEU A 85 3.89 -14.69 0.75
N ASN A 86 4.29 -15.87 1.21
CA ASN A 86 5.20 -16.75 0.48
C ASN A 86 4.42 -17.66 -0.49
N ASN A 87 3.63 -17.04 -1.37
CA ASN A 87 2.81 -17.71 -2.37
C ASN A 87 2.44 -16.71 -3.48
N PRO A 88 2.46 -17.09 -4.78
CA PRO A 88 2.12 -16.16 -5.85
C PRO A 88 0.61 -15.89 -5.96
N THR A 89 -0.22 -16.62 -5.21
CA THR A 89 -1.68 -16.47 -5.21
C THR A 89 -2.22 -16.33 -3.78
N GLY A 90 -3.37 -15.67 -3.68
CA GLY A 90 -4.03 -15.43 -2.39
C GLY A 90 -3.73 -14.03 -1.86
N SER A 91 -3.82 -13.85 -0.54
CA SER A 91 -3.57 -12.55 0.07
C SER A 91 -3.09 -12.67 1.51
N PHE A 92 -2.50 -11.60 2.02
CA PHE A 92 -2.47 -11.33 3.45
C PHE A 92 -3.17 -10.02 3.76
N THR A 93 -3.76 -9.91 4.95
CA THR A 93 -4.54 -8.74 5.39
C THR A 93 -4.08 -8.30 6.77
N LEU A 94 -3.82 -7.01 6.92
CA LEU A 94 -3.67 -6.33 8.20
C LEU A 94 -5.03 -5.76 8.59
N THR A 95 -5.53 -6.12 9.77
CA THR A 95 -6.77 -5.59 10.35
C THR A 95 -6.42 -4.78 11.59
N PHE A 96 -7.01 -3.59 11.70
CA PHE A 96 -6.77 -2.69 12.83
C PHE A 96 -7.98 -2.68 13.76
N ASP A 97 -7.79 -2.80 15.07
CA ASP A 97 -8.88 -2.77 16.05
C ASP A 97 -9.60 -1.41 16.02
N ALA A 98 -8.81 -0.34 16.14
CA ALA A 98 -9.21 1.03 15.85
C ALA A 98 -8.86 1.39 14.40
N ALA A 99 -9.74 2.10 13.71
CA ALA A 99 -9.47 2.53 12.34
C ALA A 99 -8.28 3.51 12.29
N ILE A 100 -7.58 3.51 11.16
CA ILE A 100 -6.43 4.39 10.89
C ILE A 100 -6.76 5.38 9.75
N THR A 101 -6.03 6.47 9.66
CA THR A 101 -6.14 7.48 8.59
C THR A 101 -4.93 7.48 7.65
N GLY A 102 -3.91 6.72 7.99
CA GLY A 102 -2.71 6.56 7.19
C GLY A 102 -2.02 5.23 7.44
N PHE A 103 -1.50 4.65 6.37
CA PHE A 103 -0.69 3.44 6.35
C PHE A 103 0.49 3.67 5.41
N LEU A 104 1.69 3.26 5.81
CA LEU A 104 2.87 3.26 4.96
C LEU A 104 3.72 2.03 5.28
N ALA A 105 4.25 1.38 4.26
CA ALA A 105 5.24 0.32 4.42
C ALA A 105 6.21 0.32 3.24
N GLU A 106 7.42 -0.17 3.47
CA GLU A 106 8.30 -0.55 2.38
C GLU A 106 7.82 -1.90 1.83
N VAL A 107 7.57 -1.96 0.52
CA VAL A 107 6.97 -3.10 -0.17
C VAL A 107 7.94 -3.63 -1.22
N ASN A 108 8.09 -4.94 -1.27
CA ASN A 108 8.73 -5.65 -2.38
C ASN A 108 7.82 -6.81 -2.81
N TRP A 109 7.79 -7.11 -4.10
CA TRP A 109 6.97 -8.18 -4.64
C TRP A 109 7.56 -8.83 -5.89
N ASP A 110 7.16 -10.07 -6.12
CA ASP A 110 7.37 -10.80 -7.36
C ASP A 110 6.01 -11.31 -7.86
N GLY A 111 5.53 -10.71 -8.96
CA GLY A 111 4.26 -11.04 -9.60
C GLY A 111 4.24 -12.45 -10.22
N GLY A 112 5.41 -13.04 -10.44
CA GLY A 112 5.53 -14.35 -11.07
C GLY A 112 4.89 -14.39 -12.46
N LEU A 113 3.75 -15.06 -12.59
CA LEU A 113 2.98 -15.21 -13.83
C LEU A 113 1.60 -14.54 -13.76
N TYR A 114 1.33 -13.72 -12.74
CA TYR A 114 0.01 -13.18 -12.45
C TYR A 114 -0.02 -11.64 -12.51
N ASP A 115 -0.81 -11.08 -13.43
CA ASP A 115 -0.88 -9.63 -13.70
C ASP A 115 -1.88 -8.87 -12.79
N ASN A 116 -2.15 -9.36 -11.58
CA ASN A 116 -3.19 -8.77 -10.71
C ASN A 116 -2.76 -8.59 -9.25
N ALA A 117 -1.44 -8.40 -9.05
CA ALA A 117 -0.90 -8.02 -7.75
C ALA A 117 -1.41 -6.65 -7.32
N SER A 118 -1.77 -6.50 -6.04
CA SER A 118 -2.35 -5.24 -5.55
C SER A 118 -2.22 -5.05 -4.04
N ILE A 119 -2.30 -3.78 -3.64
CA ILE A 119 -2.51 -3.34 -2.26
C ILE A 119 -3.86 -2.61 -2.21
N THR A 120 -4.79 -3.03 -1.37
CA THR A 120 -6.14 -2.45 -1.28
C THR A 120 -6.47 -2.05 0.15
N ALA A 121 -7.01 -0.84 0.33
CA ALA A 121 -7.53 -0.35 1.60
C ALA A 121 -9.05 -0.51 1.68
N PHE A 122 -9.55 -0.95 2.83
CA PHE A 122 -10.99 -1.15 3.09
C PHE A 122 -11.49 -0.35 4.28
N ASP A 123 -12.74 0.10 4.20
CA ASP A 123 -13.45 0.80 5.28
C ASP A 123 -14.00 -0.17 6.34
N MET A 124 -14.69 0.39 7.34
CA MET A 124 -15.33 -0.36 8.44
C MET A 124 -16.42 -1.34 8.00
N ALA A 125 -17.05 -1.11 6.85
CA ALA A 125 -18.08 -1.97 6.29
C ALA A 125 -17.50 -3.02 5.32
N GLY A 126 -16.19 -2.99 5.08
CA GLY A 126 -15.50 -3.87 4.13
C GLY A 126 -15.60 -3.41 2.68
N ASN A 127 -16.00 -2.16 2.43
CA ASN A 127 -15.96 -1.59 1.09
C ASN A 127 -14.53 -1.16 0.77
N GLU A 128 -14.16 -1.30 -0.50
CA GLU A 128 -12.89 -0.77 -1.01
C GLU A 128 -12.90 0.76 -1.00
N ILE A 129 -11.85 1.36 -0.42
CA ILE A 129 -11.61 2.80 -0.43
C ILE A 129 -10.73 3.16 -1.63
N GLU A 130 -9.60 2.48 -1.76
CA GLU A 130 -8.56 2.74 -2.75
C GLU A 130 -7.72 1.48 -2.99
N GLN A 131 -7.21 1.33 -4.21
CA GLN A 131 -6.32 0.25 -4.60
C GLN A 131 -5.10 0.79 -5.34
N ILE A 132 -3.94 0.30 -4.95
CA ILE A 132 -2.68 0.45 -5.68
C ILE A 132 -2.46 -0.85 -6.46
N ALA A 133 -2.53 -0.77 -7.79
CA ALA A 133 -2.13 -1.87 -8.64
C ALA A 133 -0.60 -1.99 -8.63
N LEU A 134 -0.10 -3.19 -8.35
CA LEU A 134 1.32 -3.50 -8.42
C LEU A 134 1.59 -4.04 -9.82
N SER A 135 2.29 -3.26 -10.64
CA SER A 135 2.61 -3.64 -12.01
C SER A 135 3.43 -4.94 -12.04
N ASP A 136 3.09 -5.81 -12.99
CA ASP A 136 3.98 -6.87 -13.43
C ASP A 136 5.09 -6.21 -14.24
N HIS A 137 6.11 -5.72 -13.55
CA HIS A 137 7.35 -5.39 -14.23
C HIS A 137 7.97 -6.73 -14.58
N ALA A 138 7.74 -7.17 -15.83
CA ALA A 138 8.57 -8.17 -16.47
C ALA A 138 10.04 -7.74 -16.30
N MET A 139 10.64 -8.22 -15.23
CA MET A 139 12.04 -8.11 -14.82
C MET A 139 12.58 -6.85 -14.13
N ASP A 140 11.91 -5.69 -13.98
CA ASP A 140 12.57 -4.52 -13.34
C ASP A 140 11.62 -3.57 -12.56
N LEU A 141 11.51 -3.76 -11.24
CA LEU A 141 11.43 -2.63 -10.29
C LEU A 141 12.83 -2.42 -9.77
N GLU A 142 13.45 -1.26 -9.97
CA GLU A 142 14.86 -1.09 -9.60
C GLU A 142 15.13 -1.36 -8.11
N GLU A 143 14.21 -1.05 -7.17
CA GLU A 143 14.41 -1.24 -5.73
C GLU A 143 13.06 -1.31 -4.96
N PRO A 144 13.02 -1.94 -3.75
CA PRO A 144 11.89 -1.84 -2.82
C PRO A 144 11.42 -0.40 -2.61
N GLY A 145 10.10 -0.20 -2.54
CA GLY A 145 9.50 1.14 -2.50
C GLY A 145 8.55 1.35 -1.32
N PHE A 146 8.53 2.56 -0.78
CA PHE A 146 7.49 2.94 0.19
C PHE A 146 6.15 3.16 -0.50
N MET A 147 5.14 2.41 -0.07
CA MET A 147 3.78 2.45 -0.59
C MET A 147 2.78 2.50 0.56
N GLY A 148 1.65 3.17 0.32
CA GLY A 148 0.66 3.30 1.36
C GLY A 148 -0.50 4.23 0.98
N PHE A 149 -1.33 4.49 1.98
CA PHE A 149 -2.55 5.28 1.88
C PHE A 149 -2.48 6.39 2.92
N GLY A 150 -2.98 7.57 2.59
CA GLY A 150 -3.07 8.67 3.53
C GLY A 150 -4.23 9.58 3.19
N ASN A 151 -4.74 10.27 4.21
CA ASN A 151 -5.71 11.35 4.02
C ASN A 151 -7.01 10.89 3.35
N THR A 152 -7.47 9.69 3.69
CA THR A 152 -8.74 9.17 3.20
C THR A 152 -9.88 9.84 3.96
N ALA A 153 -10.88 10.38 3.24
CA ALA A 153 -12.11 10.89 3.86
C ALA A 153 -12.86 9.81 4.67
N ALA A 154 -12.54 8.54 4.43
CA ALA A 154 -13.04 7.37 5.15
C ALA A 154 -11.90 6.69 5.96
N PRO A 155 -12.09 6.41 7.26
CA PRO A 155 -11.12 5.65 8.04
C PRO A 155 -10.90 4.23 7.50
N ILE A 156 -9.66 3.77 7.54
CA ILE A 156 -9.21 2.45 7.06
C ILE A 156 -9.33 1.42 8.19
N LYS A 157 -10.03 0.31 7.93
CA LYS A 157 -10.17 -0.84 8.84
C LYS A 157 -9.19 -1.97 8.52
N SER A 158 -8.88 -2.16 7.24
CA SER A 158 -7.91 -3.17 6.83
C SER A 158 -7.17 -2.81 5.55
N ILE A 159 -5.93 -3.31 5.44
CA ILE A 159 -5.13 -3.28 4.21
C ILE A 159 -4.91 -4.73 3.76
N ARG A 160 -5.14 -5.02 2.49
CA ARG A 160 -4.91 -6.34 1.89
C ARG A 160 -3.87 -6.27 0.78
N PHE A 161 -2.94 -7.21 0.80
CA PHE A 161 -1.93 -7.43 -0.22
C PHE A 161 -2.27 -8.73 -0.94
N SER A 162 -2.41 -8.72 -2.27
CA SER A 162 -2.96 -9.86 -3.02
C SER A 162 -2.09 -10.26 -4.21
N ASN A 163 -2.12 -11.55 -4.54
CA ASN A 163 -1.73 -12.17 -5.81
C ASN A 163 -0.29 -11.91 -6.29
N ALA A 164 0.66 -11.98 -5.36
CA ALA A 164 2.09 -12.07 -5.67
C ALA A 164 2.83 -12.64 -4.45
N TYR A 165 4.08 -13.05 -4.65
CA TYR A 165 5.00 -13.13 -3.51
C TYR A 165 5.22 -11.70 -3.04
N ILE A 166 4.65 -11.32 -1.89
CA ILE A 166 4.71 -9.93 -1.41
C ILE A 166 5.29 -9.93 0.00
N GLY A 167 6.26 -9.06 0.25
CA GLY A 167 6.76 -8.73 1.58
C GLY A 167 6.56 -7.25 1.90
N ILE A 168 6.36 -6.95 3.18
CA ILE A 168 6.40 -5.58 3.71
C ILE A 168 7.23 -5.47 4.98
N ARG A 169 7.97 -4.36 5.11
CA ARG A 169 8.72 -3.98 6.31
C ARG A 169 8.59 -2.49 6.58
N ASN A 170 9.21 -2.01 7.67
CA ASN A 170 9.22 -0.58 8.02
C ASN A 170 7.80 0.04 8.07
N LEU A 171 6.86 -0.68 8.69
CA LEU A 171 5.45 -0.29 8.76
C LEU A 171 5.26 0.95 9.64
N ALA A 172 4.43 1.88 9.18
CA ALA A 172 3.96 3.02 9.96
C ALA A 172 2.45 3.23 9.78
N ILE A 173 1.77 3.65 10.85
CA ILE A 173 0.33 3.95 10.85
C ILE A 173 0.02 5.28 11.52
N THR A 174 -1.01 5.98 11.04
CA THR A 174 -1.59 7.16 11.70
C THR A 174 -2.98 6.80 12.24
N PRO A 175 -3.21 6.81 13.56
CA PRO A 175 -4.53 6.52 14.12
C PRO A 175 -5.61 7.48 13.60
N ALA A 176 -6.86 7.02 13.53
CA ALA A 176 -8.00 7.94 13.45
C ALA A 176 -8.18 8.64 14.82
N ALA A 177 -8.50 9.94 14.79
CA ALA A 177 -8.80 10.73 15.98
C ALA A 177 -10.14 10.36 16.62
#